data_AF-A0A3A5UQ00-F1
#
_entry.id   AF-A0A3A5UQ00-F1
#
_cell.length_a   1.000
_cell.length_b   1.000
_cell.length_c   1.000
_cell.angle_alpha   90.00
_cell.angle_beta   90.00
_cell.angle_gamma   90.00
#
_symmetry.space_group_name_H-M   'P 1'
#
loop_
_entity.id
_entity.type
_entity.pdbx_description
1 polymer ?
#
loop_
_entity_poly.entity_id
_entity_poly.type
_entity_poly.pdbx_seq_one_letter_code
_entity_poly.pdbx_strand_id
1 'polypeptide(L)'
;MIEAVELGNSALQGLVLGVIAAFLFKIASTTIKFFFVTQFLLLKWLEVRGIVIVDWHRLTFGLLEETDLIQQVDSMLNALLETSSFGLSAFAGFYLARRFIK
;
A
#
# COMPACT_ATOMS: atom_id res chain seq x y z
N MET A 1 -26.21 22.13 15.13
CA MET A 1 -25.66 22.75 13.89
C MET A 1 -24.13 22.80 13.90
N ILE A 2 -23.46 23.08 15.03
CA ILE A 2 -21.99 23.17 15.12
C ILE A 2 -21.30 21.80 14.87
N GLU A 3 -21.87 20.72 15.38
CA GLU A 3 -21.35 19.34 15.25
C GLU A 3 -21.27 18.85 13.79
N ALA A 4 -22.25 19.20 12.96
CA ALA A 4 -22.30 18.80 11.55
C ALA A 4 -21.23 19.51 10.71
N VAL A 5 -20.86 20.75 11.06
CA VAL A 5 -19.81 21.51 10.38
C VAL A 5 -18.44 20.94 10.73
N GLU A 6 -18.22 20.56 11.98
CA GLU A 6 -16.97 19.98 12.47
C GLU A 6 -16.72 18.57 11.91
N LEU A 7 -17.78 17.75 11.82
CA LEU A 7 -17.76 16.47 11.13
C LEU A 7 -17.49 16.62 9.63
N GLY A 8 -18.13 17.60 8.98
CA GLY A 8 -17.91 17.89 7.56
C GLY A 8 -16.48 18.34 7.26
N ASN A 9 -15.89 19.16 8.12
CA ASN A 9 -14.52 19.64 7.96
C ASN A 9 -13.50 18.50 8.15
N SER A 10 -13.71 17.65 9.16
CA SER A 10 -12.86 16.49 9.43
C SER A 10 -12.91 15.45 8.30
N ALA A 11 -14.10 15.23 7.73
CA ALA A 11 -14.28 14.35 6.58
C ALA A 11 -13.62 14.91 5.31
N LEU A 12 -13.74 16.23 5.06
CA LEU A 12 -13.09 16.85 3.92
C LEU A 12 -11.56 16.78 4.02
N GLN A 13 -11.02 17.01 5.21
CA GLN A 13 -9.58 16.89 5.49
C GLN A 13 -9.09 15.45 5.30
N GLY A 14 -9.83 14.46 5.80
CA GLY A 14 -9.53 13.05 5.57
C GLY A 14 -9.46 12.75 4.08
N LEU A 15 -10.48 13.14 3.31
CA LEU A 15 -10.53 12.93 1.87
C LEU A 15 -9.32 13.51 1.14
N VAL A 16 -8.95 14.77 1.42
CA VAL A 16 -7.78 15.42 0.79
C VAL A 16 -6.49 14.67 1.13
N LEU A 17 -6.30 14.29 2.39
CA LEU A 17 -5.12 13.51 2.81
C LEU A 17 -5.10 12.13 2.15
N GLY A 18 -6.25 11.47 1.99
CA GLY A 18 -6.39 10.22 1.27
C GLY A 18 -5.93 10.32 -0.18
N VAL A 19 -6.31 11.39 -0.88
CA VAL A 19 -5.89 11.65 -2.27
C VAL A 19 -4.36 11.83 -2.35
N ILE A 20 -3.77 12.60 -1.44
CA ILE A 20 -2.31 12.82 -1.38
C ILE A 20 -1.58 11.51 -1.11
N ALA A 21 -2.08 10.72 -0.15
CA ALA A 21 -1.53 9.41 0.18
C ALA A 21 -1.56 8.46 -1.02
N ALA A 22 -2.64 8.44 -1.80
CA ALA A 22 -2.72 7.62 -3.01
C ALA A 22 -1.68 8.00 -4.05
N PHE A 23 -1.42 9.30 -4.21
CA PHE A 23 -0.40 9.79 -5.13
C PHE A 23 1.02 9.37 -4.69
N LEU A 24 1.35 9.56 -3.41
CA LEU A 24 2.64 9.11 -2.85
C LEU A 24 2.80 7.59 -2.95
N PHE A 25 1.75 6.84 -2.63
CA PHE A 25 1.74 5.39 -2.74
C PHE A 25 1.98 4.93 -4.18
N LYS A 26 1.43 5.62 -5.19
CA LYS A 26 1.70 5.29 -6.59
C LYS A 26 3.17 5.44 -6.95
N ILE A 27 3.79 6.55 -6.57
CA ILE A 27 5.21 6.80 -6.86
C ILE A 27 6.06 5.71 -6.20
N ALA A 28 5.86 5.50 -4.90
CA ALA A 28 6.59 4.49 -4.14
C ALA A 28 6.40 3.09 -4.73
N SER A 29 5.16 2.66 -4.97
CA SER A 29 4.87 1.33 -5.52
C SER A 29 5.43 1.12 -6.92
N THR A 30 5.41 2.15 -7.78
CA THR A 30 5.98 2.05 -9.14
C THR A 30 7.50 1.90 -9.07
N THR A 31 8.17 2.72 -8.25
CA THR A 31 9.62 2.66 -8.06
C THR A 31 10.04 1.31 -7.48
N ILE A 32 9.37 0.85 -6.41
CA ILE A 32 9.65 -0.42 -5.76
C ILE A 32 9.42 -1.57 -6.75
N LYS A 33 8.28 -1.59 -7.44
CA LYS A 33 7.97 -2.62 -8.44
C LYS A 33 9.04 -2.68 -9.52
N PHE A 34 9.42 -1.53 -10.07
CA PHE A 34 10.44 -1.46 -11.11
C PHE A 34 11.80 -1.95 -10.60
N PHE A 35 12.18 -1.55 -9.39
CA PHE A 35 13.42 -1.98 -8.75
C PHE A 35 13.46 -3.51 -8.56
N PHE A 36 12.42 -4.10 -7.97
CA PHE A 36 12.35 -5.55 -7.75
C PHE A 36 12.32 -6.35 -9.06
N VAL A 37 11.53 -5.91 -10.06
CA VAL A 37 11.46 -6.60 -11.36
C VAL A 37 12.82 -6.56 -12.06
N THR A 38 13.49 -5.41 -12.06
CA THR A 38 14.79 -5.25 -12.70
C THR A 38 15.85 -6.11 -12.02
N GLN A 39 15.92 -6.09 -10.68
CA GLN A 39 16.82 -6.93 -9.90
C GLN A 39 16.57 -8.42 -10.15
N PHE A 40 15.30 -8.85 -10.11
CA PHE A 40 14.91 -10.23 -10.37
C PHE A 40 15.35 -10.68 -11.77
N LEU A 41 15.11 -9.85 -12.79
CA LEU A 41 15.48 -10.14 -14.17
C LEU A 41 17.00 -10.24 -14.36
N LEU A 42 17.76 -9.32 -13.76
CA LEU A 42 19.22 -9.34 -13.79
C LEU A 42 19.79 -10.59 -13.11
N LEU A 43 19.32 -10.91 -11.91
CA LEU A 43 19.76 -12.09 -11.17
C LEU A 43 19.44 -13.38 -11.92
N LYS A 44 18.22 -13.51 -12.47
CA LYS A 44 17.84 -14.67 -13.29
C LYS A 44 18.70 -14.79 -14.54
N TRP A 45 19.02 -13.68 -15.20
CA TRP A 45 19.88 -13.69 -16.37
C TRP A 45 21.31 -14.13 -16.06
N LEU A 46 21.87 -13.69 -14.91
CA LEU A 46 23.18 -14.14 -14.43
C LEU A 46 23.18 -15.61 -14.00
N GLU A 47 22.08 -16.08 -13.41
CA GLU A 47 21.88 -17.47 -12.98
C GLU A 47 21.86 -18.43 -14.17
N VAL A 48 21.11 -18.10 -15.23
CA VAL A 48 21.06 -18.92 -16.46
C VAL A 48 22.43 -19.04 -17.13
N ARG A 49 23.30 -18.03 -16.97
CA ARG A 49 24.68 -18.05 -17.50
C ARG A 49 25.68 -18.77 -16.60
N GLY A 50 25.24 -19.28 -15.44
CA GLY A 50 26.10 -19.96 -14.48
C GLY A 50 27.09 -19.04 -13.75
N ILE A 51 26.87 -17.72 -13.78
CA ILE A 51 27.77 -16.74 -13.14
C ILE A 51 27.48 -16.65 -11.64
N VAL A 52 26.19 -16.72 -11.27
CA VAL A 52 25.72 -16.58 -9.88
C VAL A 52 24.68 -17.67 -9.61
N ILE A 53 24.69 -18.25 -8.41
CA ILE A 53 23.62 -19.14 -7.93
C ILE A 53 22.83 -18.38 -6.87
N VAL A 54 21.51 -18.30 -7.05
CA VAL A 54 20.63 -17.54 -6.15
C VAL A 54 19.72 -18.51 -5.40
N ASP A 55 19.81 -18.51 -4.06
CA ASP A 55 18.92 -19.28 -3.20
C ASP A 55 17.59 -18.51 -3.01
N TRP A 56 16.64 -18.78 -3.90
CA TRP A 56 15.31 -18.16 -3.89
C TRP A 56 14.49 -18.46 -2.65
N HIS A 57 14.71 -19.62 -2.00
CA HIS A 57 13.95 -20.03 -0.82
C HIS A 57 14.29 -19.16 0.39
N ARG A 58 15.58 -18.80 0.54
CA ARG A 58 16.02 -17.86 1.58
C ARG A 58 15.58 -16.42 1.31
N LEU A 59 15.58 -15.99 0.04
CA LEU A 59 15.20 -14.62 -0.32
C LEU A 59 13.73 -14.28 -0.03
N THR A 60 12.85 -15.27 -0.11
CA THR A 60 11.43 -15.09 0.22
C THR A 60 11.12 -15.40 1.68
N PHE A 61 12.09 -15.86 2.48
CA PHE A 61 11.92 -16.24 3.89
C PHE A 61 10.73 -17.19 4.17
N GLY A 62 10.24 -17.91 3.16
CA GLY A 62 9.00 -18.70 3.28
C GLY A 62 7.70 -17.87 3.36
N LEU A 63 7.76 -16.54 3.20
CA LEU A 63 6.63 -15.61 3.32
C LEU A 63 5.48 -15.86 2.32
N LEU A 64 5.66 -16.75 1.35
CA LEU A 64 4.56 -17.18 0.48
C LEU A 64 3.55 -18.07 1.23
N GLU A 65 3.89 -18.58 2.42
CA GLU A 65 3.05 -19.46 3.24
C GLU A 65 2.48 -18.77 4.49
N GLU A 66 2.86 -17.52 4.78
CA GLU A 66 2.49 -16.85 6.03
C GLU A 66 1.14 -16.09 5.92
N THR A 67 0.13 -16.57 6.65
CA THR A 67 -1.25 -16.03 6.74
C THR A 67 -1.38 -14.74 7.57
N ASP A 68 -0.29 -14.18 8.08
CA ASP A 68 -0.27 -13.04 9.03
C ASP A 68 -0.76 -11.70 8.42
N LEU A 69 -0.87 -11.62 7.09
CA LEU A 69 -1.45 -10.47 6.40
C LEU A 69 -2.90 -10.21 6.81
N ILE A 70 -3.66 -11.23 7.20
CA ILE A 70 -5.07 -11.10 7.59
C ILE A 70 -5.17 -10.36 8.94
N GLN A 71 -4.33 -10.72 9.91
CA GLN A 71 -4.36 -10.13 11.24
C GLN A 71 -3.90 -8.66 11.23
N GLN A 72 -2.96 -8.32 10.34
CA GLN A 72 -2.54 -6.93 10.12
C GLN A 72 -3.66 -6.09 9.50
N VAL A 73 -4.38 -6.63 8.51
CA VAL A 73 -5.53 -5.95 7.89
C VAL A 73 -6.64 -5.67 8.90
N ASP A 74 -6.96 -6.62 9.78
CA ASP A 74 -7.99 -6.42 10.82
C ASP A 74 -7.62 -5.30 11.80
N SER A 75 -6.35 -5.22 12.21
CA SER A 75 -5.88 -4.13 13.08
C SER A 75 -5.98 -2.75 12.42
N MET A 76 -5.71 -2.66 11.12
CA MET A 76 -5.81 -1.43 10.36
C MET A 76 -7.26 -1.00 10.12
N LEU A 77 -8.15 -1.98 9.88
CA LEU A 77 -9.58 -1.73 9.75
C LEU A 77 -10.20 -1.23 11.06
N ASN A 78 -9.82 -1.83 12.19
CA ASN A 78 -10.28 -1.36 13.50
C ASN A 78 -9.82 0.07 13.80
N ALA A 79 -8.58 0.44 13.49
CA ALA A 79 -8.10 1.81 13.67
C ALA A 79 -8.82 2.83 12.76
N LEU A 80 -9.16 2.43 11.53
CA LEU A 80 -9.97 3.26 10.61
C LEU A 80 -11.40 3.45 11.11
N LEU A 81 -12.00 2.42 11.70
CA LEU A 81 -13.34 2.47 12.30
C LEU A 81 -13.36 3.32 13.57
N GLU A 82 -12.32 3.22 14.40
CA GLU A 82 -12.15 4.02 15.61
C GLU A 82 -12.02 5.51 15.31
N THR A 83 -11.45 5.85 14.15
CA THR A 83 -11.36 7.24 13.64
C THR A 83 -12.54 7.63 12.72
N SER A 84 -13.63 6.84 12.76
CA SER A 84 -14.83 6.83 11.91
C SER A 84 -14.96 7.90 10.80
N SER A 85 -15.13 9.18 11.12
CA SER A 85 -15.38 10.25 10.12
C SER A 85 -14.15 10.61 9.28
N PHE A 86 -12.98 10.68 9.90
CA PHE A 86 -11.72 10.98 9.21
C PHE A 86 -11.15 9.74 8.52
N GLY A 87 -11.18 8.57 9.19
CA GLY A 87 -10.64 7.33 8.64
C GLY A 87 -11.36 6.88 7.37
N LEU A 88 -12.69 6.88 7.37
CA LEU A 88 -13.49 6.48 6.21
C LEU A 88 -13.36 7.46 5.03
N SER A 89 -13.31 8.77 5.31
CA SER A 89 -13.16 9.78 4.26
C SER A 89 -11.76 9.76 3.64
N ALA A 90 -10.72 9.54 4.44
CA ALA A 90 -9.36 9.31 3.94
C ALA A 90 -9.27 8.05 3.09
N PHE A 91 -9.86 6.94 3.53
CA PHE A 91 -9.91 5.73 2.73
C PHE A 91 -10.66 5.94 1.40
N ALA A 92 -11.81 6.62 1.43
CA ALA A 92 -12.58 6.93 0.23
C ALA A 92 -11.79 7.82 -0.74
N GLY A 93 -11.13 8.87 -0.24
CA GLY A 93 -10.27 9.74 -1.03
C GLY A 93 -9.11 8.99 -1.67
N PHE A 94 -8.46 8.10 -0.92
CA PHE A 94 -7.41 7.22 -1.42
C PHE A 94 -7.91 6.29 -2.52
N TYR A 95 -9.03 5.60 -2.29
CA TYR A 95 -9.60 4.65 -3.24
C TYR A 95 -10.05 5.32 -4.54
N LEU A 96 -10.72 6.47 -4.45
CA LEU A 96 -11.15 7.25 -5.60
C LEU A 96 -9.94 7.75 -6.39
N ALA A 97 -8.96 8.37 -5.74
CA ALA A 97 -7.74 8.83 -6.40
C ALA A 97 -7.05 7.67 -7.14
N ARG A 98 -6.90 6.51 -6.49
CA ARG A 98 -6.33 5.31 -7.11
C ARG A 98 -7.11 4.83 -8.35
N ARG A 99 -8.44 4.94 -8.36
CA ARG A 99 -9.28 4.55 -9.49
C ARG A 99 -9.03 5.41 -10.74
N PHE A 100 -8.80 6.71 -10.55
CA PHE A 100 -8.56 7.67 -11.64
C PHE A 100 -7.10 7.72 -12.05
N ILE A 101 -6.18 7.52 -11.11
CA ILE A 101 -4.76 7.46 -11.35
C ILE A 101 -4.40 6.04 -11.83
N LYS A 102 -4.61 5.77 -13.13
CA LYS A 102 -4.12 4.53 -13.79
C LYS A 102 -2.60 4.39 -13.71
#